data_AF-A0A845Z4W6-F1
#
_entry.id   AF-A0A845Z4W6-F1
#
_cell.length_a   1.000
_cell.length_b   1.000
_cell.length_c   1.000
_cell.angle_alpha   90.00
_cell.angle_beta   90.00
_cell.angle_gamma   90.00
#
_symmetry.space_group_name_H-M   'P 1'
#
loop_
_entity.id
_entity.type
_entity.pdbx_description
1 polymer ?
#
loop_
_entity_poly.entity_id
_entity_poly.type
_entity_poly.pdbx_seq_one_letter_code
_entity_poly.pdbx_strand_id
1 'polypeptide(L)' 'MSIEVSNIDHLGLVAGIIDEIGIEQKINQLLGEQLPEKITGGKAVKGML' A
#
# COMPACT_ATOMS: atom_id res chain seq x y z
N MET A 1 -23.79 -28.89 0.47
CA MET A 1 -22.63 -28.20 -0.14
C MET A 1 -22.25 -27.08 0.80
N SER A 2 -21.09 -27.19 1.43
CA SER A 2 -20.56 -26.17 2.35
C SER A 2 -19.77 -25.16 1.51
N ILE A 3 -20.07 -23.88 1.62
CA ILE A 3 -19.30 -22.83 0.94
C ILE A 3 -18.00 -22.65 1.73
N GLU A 4 -16.86 -22.97 1.12
CA GLU A 4 -15.55 -22.60 1.67
C GLU A 4 -15.32 -21.10 1.47
N VAL A 5 -15.17 -20.39 2.58
CA VAL A 5 -14.77 -18.98 2.59
C VAL A 5 -13.29 -18.95 2.98
N SER A 6 -12.45 -18.46 2.08
CA SER A 6 -11.03 -18.24 2.33
C SER A 6 -10.74 -16.75 2.32
N ASN A 7 -10.07 -16.26 3.37
CA ASN A 7 -9.43 -14.96 3.34
C ASN A 7 -8.22 -15.07 2.42
N ILE A 8 -8.38 -14.65 1.18
CA ILE A 8 -7.24 -14.28 0.33
C ILE A 8 -6.51 -13.13 1.04
N ASP A 9 -5.18 -13.17 1.08
CA ASP A 9 -4.38 -12.11 1.69
C ASP A 9 -4.55 -10.81 0.90
N HIS A 10 -5.59 -10.07 1.25
CA HIS A 10 -6.04 -8.86 0.55
C HIS A 10 -4.98 -7.76 0.61
N LEU A 11 -4.10 -7.80 1.61
CA LEU A 11 -3.03 -6.83 1.75
C LEU A 11 -1.97 -7.00 0.65
N GLY A 12 -1.69 -8.24 0.22
CA GLY A 12 -0.80 -8.49 -0.91
C GLY A 12 -1.35 -7.93 -2.23
N LEU A 13 -2.65 -8.09 -2.47
CA LEU A 13 -3.34 -7.52 -3.63
C LEU A 13 -3.38 -5.99 -3.60
N VAL A 14 -3.76 -5.40 -2.46
CA VAL A 14 -3.83 -3.95 -2.30
C VAL A 14 -2.43 -3.32 -2.39
N ALA A 15 -1.41 -3.95 -1.80
CA ALA A 15 -0.03 -3.51 -1.93
C ALA A 15 0.45 -3.57 -3.39
N GLY A 16 0.16 -4.66 -4.11
CA GLY A 16 0.48 -4.79 -5.53
C GLY A 16 -0.15 -3.70 -6.40
N ILE A 17 -1.42 -3.37 -6.15
CA ILE A 17 -2.12 -2.28 -6.86
C ILE A 17 -1.47 -0.91 -6.57
N ILE A 18 -1.10 -0.66 -5.31
CA ILE A 18 -0.48 0.62 -4.91
C ILE A 18 0.90 0.79 -5.53
N ASP A 19 1.68 -0.29 -5.57
CA ASP A 19 2.98 -0.33 -6.24
C ASP A 19 2.84 -0.10 -7.75
N GLU A 20 1.86 -0.75 -8.41
CA GLU A 20 1.58 -0.57 -9.84
C GLU A 20 1.15 0.86 -10.19
N ILE A 21 0.32 1.50 -9.37
CA ILE A 21 -0.14 2.89 -9.60
C ILE A 21 0.98 3.91 -9.31
N GLY A 22 2.03 3.50 -8.59
CA GLY A 22 3.17 4.34 -8.31
C GLY A 22 2.91 5.42 -7.25
N ILE A 23 1.93 5.19 -6.37
CA ILE A 23 1.52 6.18 -5.35
C ILE A 23 2.65 6.44 -4.36
N GLU A 24 3.35 5.39 -3.94
CA GLU A 24 4.50 5.47 -3.03
C GLU A 24 5.58 6.42 -3.58
N GLN A 25 5.94 6.27 -4.85
CA GLN A 25 6.96 7.09 -5.51
C GLN A 25 6.50 8.55 -5.54
N LYS A 26 5.23 8.81 -5.86
CA LYS A 26 4.68 10.16 -5.93
C LYS A 26 4.61 10.84 -4.57
N ILE A 27 4.24 10.12 -3.52
CA ILE A 27 4.23 10.64 -2.15
C ILE A 27 5.65 11.02 -1.73
N ASN A 28 6.63 10.12 -1.90
CA ASN A 28 8.01 10.40 -1.50
C ASN A 28 8.64 11.53 -2.33
N GLN A 29 8.27 11.67 -3.60
CA GLN A 29 8.70 12.80 -4.43
C GLN A 29 8.14 14.14 -3.91
N LEU A 30 6.88 14.16 -3.48
CA LEU A 30 6.23 15.37 -2.92
C LEU A 30 6.78 15.76 -1.55
N LEU A 31 7.12 14.77 -0.72
CA LEU A 31 7.66 15.00 0.62
C LEU A 31 9.16 15.31 0.62
N GLY A 32 9.88 14.95 -0.44
CA GLY A 32 11.31 15.16 -0.61
C GLY A 32 12.16 14.00 -0.07
N GLU A 33 13.32 13.79 -0.69
CA GLU A 33 14.22 12.66 -0.41
C GLU A 33 14.94 12.75 0.95
N GLN A 34 14.82 13.88 1.65
CA GLN A 34 15.52 14.13 2.92
C GLN A 34 14.78 13.58 4.14
N LEU A 35 13.62 12.96 3.94
CA LEU A 35 12.89 12.36 5.05
C LEU A 35 13.69 11.17 5.64
N PRO A 36 13.76 11.06 6.98
CA PRO A 36 14.45 9.96 7.64
C PRO A 36 13.79 8.61 7.39
N GLU A 37 12.54 8.60 6.92
CA GLU A 37 11.77 7.40 6.61
C GLU A 37 10.97 7.58 5.32
N LYS A 38 11.07 6.61 4.40
CA LYS A 38 10.22 6.57 3.22
C LYS A 38 8.81 6.14 3.59
N ILE A 39 7.83 6.79 2.96
CA ILE A 39 6.43 6.38 3.05
C ILE A 39 6.23 5.19 2.13
N THR A 40 5.77 4.07 2.68
CA THR A 40 5.41 2.89 1.88
C THR A 40 3.93 2.90 1.52
N GLY A 41 3.54 2.15 0.50
CA GLY A 41 2.13 1.97 0.14
C GLY A 41 1.25 1.58 1.33
N GLY A 42 1.72 0.64 2.16
CA GLY A 42 1.02 0.22 3.38
C GLY A 42 0.88 1.34 4.43
N LYS A 43 1.91 2.17 4.63
CA LYS A 43 1.83 3.34 5.53
C LYS A 43 0.87 4.39 5.02
N ALA A 44 0.85 4.64 3.71
CA ALA A 44 -0.07 5.57 3.09
C ALA A 44 -1.53 5.13 3.31
N VAL A 45 -1.86 3.86 3.06
CA VAL A 45 -3.20 3.31 3.33
C VAL A 45 -3.56 3.41 4.80
N LYS A 46 -2.63 3.08 5.69
CA LYS A 46 -2.87 3.13 7.14
C LYS A 46 -3.17 4.55 7.64
N GLY A 47 -2.61 5.58 7.00
CA GLY A 47 -2.87 6.98 7.33
C GLY A 47 -4.17 7.55 6.75
N MET A 48 -4.88 6.81 5.89
CA MET A 48 -6.20 7.19 5.36
C MET A 48 -7.36 6.74 6.26
N LEU A 49 -7.08 5.85 7.23
CA LEU A 49 -8.01 5.35 8.24
C LEU A 49 -7.89 6.17 9.53
#